data_AF-A0A6H9Z793-F1
#
_entry.id   AF-A0A6H9Z793-F1
#
_cell.length_a   1.000
_cell.length_b   1.000
_cell.length_c   1.000
_cell.angle_alpha   90.00
_cell.angle_beta   90.00
_cell.angle_gamma   90.00
#
_symmetry.space_group_name_H-M   'P 1'
#
loop_
_entity.id
_entity.type
_entity.pdbx_description
1 polymer ?
#
loop_
_entity_poly.entity_id
_entity_poly.type
_entity_poly.pdbx_seq_one_letter_code
_entity_poly.pdbx_strand_id
1 'polypeptide(L)'
;MRKIVVSTWTTLDGFVAGPRDEMDWLLIDDQMYRYERELVEGSGSLLLGRITHTDFAGHWPRAAQDPDETDEVREYARRVDTMEKIVVSASGNIAAWQNTRRLERVDRDEVIELKRGHGKDIVVYGSLAVIRALVELRLVDEFHMLVHPVALRDGKALFENGRPPQRLELVSAEPFTSGVVLMKYRPVDRVPPPPEPRHNRRQSSLPGSVAAREPSQRAQPGPKWSPNTATDSAVRSFRPAHRSGL
;
A
#
# COMPACT_ATOMS: atom_id res chain seq x y z
N MET A 1 4.47 -18.11 -0.96
CA MET A 1 3.20 -17.58 -1.49
C MET A 1 3.26 -16.07 -1.38
N ARG A 2 2.91 -15.34 -2.43
CA ARG A 2 2.86 -13.87 -2.43
C ARG A 2 1.74 -13.40 -1.50
N LYS A 3 2.00 -12.35 -0.72
CA LYS A 3 0.97 -11.75 0.14
C LYS A 3 0.13 -10.74 -0.63
N ILE A 4 -1.12 -10.59 -0.21
CA ILE A 4 -1.96 -9.44 -0.56
C ILE A 4 -1.87 -8.43 0.60
N VAL A 5 -1.25 -7.30 0.31
CA VAL A 5 -1.06 -6.19 1.24
C VAL A 5 -1.98 -5.05 0.82
N VAL A 6 -2.98 -4.75 1.64
CA VAL A 6 -3.80 -3.55 1.47
C VAL A 6 -3.06 -2.39 2.12
N SER A 7 -2.65 -1.39 1.35
CA SER A 7 -2.11 -0.14 1.88
C SER A 7 -3.12 0.98 1.63
N THR A 8 -3.57 1.63 2.69
CA THR A 8 -4.61 2.66 2.58
C THR A 8 -4.45 3.74 3.62
N TRP A 9 -4.76 4.97 3.20
CA TRP A 9 -4.84 6.11 4.09
C TRP A 9 -6.25 6.19 4.66
N THR A 10 -6.35 6.41 5.97
CA THR A 10 -7.63 6.51 6.67
C THR A 10 -7.58 7.64 7.67
N THR A 11 -8.74 8.23 7.93
CA THR A 11 -8.94 9.17 9.03
C THR A 11 -9.03 8.39 10.35
N LEU A 12 -8.92 9.11 11.47
CA LEU A 12 -9.04 8.55 12.82
C LEU A 12 -10.39 7.84 13.04
N ASP A 13 -11.44 8.33 12.40
CA ASP A 13 -12.80 7.78 12.44
C ASP A 13 -13.11 6.80 11.29
N GLY A 14 -12.10 6.35 10.54
CA GLY A 14 -12.19 5.18 9.65
C GLY A 14 -12.65 5.43 8.22
N PHE A 15 -12.60 6.68 7.75
CA PHE A 15 -12.93 7.05 6.37
C PHE A 15 -11.67 7.11 5.50
N VAL A 16 -11.74 6.52 4.31
CA VAL A 16 -10.63 6.50 3.32
C VAL A 16 -10.78 7.58 2.26
N ALA A 17 -11.93 8.25 2.20
CA ALA A 17 -12.18 9.44 1.38
C ALA A 17 -13.42 10.18 1.91
N GLY A 18 -13.56 11.45 1.55
CA GLY A 18 -14.80 12.19 1.76
C GLY A 18 -15.97 11.65 0.92
N PRO A 19 -17.21 12.16 1.15
CA PRO A 19 -18.41 11.68 0.44
C PRO A 19 -18.32 11.76 -1.09
N ARG A 20 -17.54 12.71 -1.62
CA ARG A 20 -17.30 12.92 -3.06
C ARG A 20 -15.85 12.63 -3.45
N ASP A 21 -15.22 11.67 -2.77
CA ASP A 21 -13.82 11.28 -3.00
C ASP A 21 -12.79 12.38 -2.64
N GLU A 22 -13.13 13.26 -1.69
CA GLU A 22 -12.20 14.27 -1.19
C GLU A 22 -11.02 13.62 -0.42
N MET A 23 -9.80 14.11 -0.72
CA MET A 23 -8.53 13.67 -0.14
C MET A 23 -7.68 14.87 0.34
N ASP A 24 -8.33 16.02 0.56
CA ASP A 24 -7.70 17.27 1.00
C ASP A 24 -7.20 17.24 2.46
N TRP A 25 -7.71 16.29 3.24
CA TRP A 25 -7.35 16.02 4.64
C TRP A 25 -6.03 15.26 4.83
N LEU A 26 -5.41 14.77 3.75
CA LEU A 26 -4.16 14.04 3.83
C LEU A 26 -3.01 14.93 4.32
N LEU A 27 -2.33 14.45 5.35
CA LEU A 27 -1.06 14.99 5.82
C LEU A 27 0.07 14.15 5.26
N ILE A 28 0.72 14.69 4.24
CA ILE A 28 1.77 14.01 3.51
C ILE A 28 3.13 14.49 4.04
N ASP A 29 4.02 13.56 4.37
CA ASP A 29 5.38 13.84 4.83
C ASP A 29 6.42 12.88 4.25
N ASP A 30 7.70 13.17 4.50
CA ASP A 30 8.83 12.37 4.02
C ASP A 30 8.87 10.95 4.59
N GLN A 31 8.26 10.69 5.76
CA GLN A 31 8.17 9.34 6.32
C GLN A 31 7.16 8.50 5.56
N MET A 32 6.02 9.10 5.19
CA MET A 32 5.01 8.49 4.35
C MET A 32 5.56 8.16 2.96
N TYR A 33 6.28 9.09 2.33
CA TYR A 33 6.93 8.84 1.03
C TYR A 33 7.95 7.71 1.09
N ARG A 34 8.78 7.67 2.15
CA ARG A 34 9.75 6.59 2.35
C ARG A 34 9.04 5.25 2.48
N TYR A 35 8.00 5.18 3.29
CA TYR A 35 7.20 3.97 3.44
C TYR A 35 6.59 3.51 2.10
N GLU A 36 5.96 4.42 1.33
CA GLU A 36 5.34 4.06 0.04
C GLU A 36 6.38 3.58 -0.98
N ARG A 37 7.57 4.22 -1.02
CA ARG A 37 8.68 3.73 -1.84
C ARG A 37 9.11 2.33 -1.45
N GLU A 38 9.40 2.10 -0.18
CA GLU A 38 9.82 0.79 0.33
C GLU A 38 8.75 -0.29 0.05
N LEU A 39 7.47 0.07 0.20
CA LEU A 39 6.36 -0.82 -0.12
C LEU A 39 6.37 -1.23 -1.60
N VAL A 40 6.45 -0.26 -2.51
CA VAL A 40 6.44 -0.53 -3.96
C VAL A 40 7.71 -1.27 -4.41
N GLU A 41 8.87 -0.90 -3.89
CA GLU A 41 10.15 -1.60 -4.14
C GLU A 41 10.11 -3.05 -3.65
N GLY A 42 9.51 -3.26 -2.48
CA GLY A 42 9.29 -4.56 -1.86
C GLY A 42 8.20 -5.41 -2.52
N SER A 43 7.46 -4.86 -3.48
CA SER A 43 6.30 -5.51 -4.10
C SER A 43 6.53 -5.89 -5.55
N GLY A 44 5.71 -6.80 -6.07
CA GLY A 44 5.84 -7.36 -7.42
C GLY A 44 4.79 -6.82 -8.39
N SER A 45 3.56 -6.66 -7.91
CA SER A 45 2.43 -6.18 -8.72
C SER A 45 1.47 -5.31 -7.93
N LEU A 46 0.76 -4.43 -8.64
CA LEU A 46 -0.37 -3.68 -8.12
C LEU A 46 -1.66 -4.41 -8.49
N LEU A 47 -2.61 -4.48 -7.57
CA LEU A 47 -3.97 -4.91 -7.85
C LEU A 47 -4.91 -3.72 -7.60
N LEU A 48 -5.58 -3.28 -8.66
CA LEU A 48 -6.26 -2.00 -8.75
C LEU A 48 -7.71 -2.16 -9.22
N GLY A 49 -8.60 -1.29 -8.73
CA GLY A 49 -9.90 -1.07 -9.38
C GLY A 49 -9.75 -0.17 -10.61
N ARG A 50 -10.74 -0.22 -11.52
CA ARG A 50 -10.76 0.56 -12.77
C ARG A 50 -10.47 2.06 -12.58
N ILE A 51 -11.06 2.70 -11.57
CA ILE A 51 -10.93 4.15 -11.34
C ILE A 51 -9.49 4.48 -10.96
N THR A 52 -8.98 3.83 -9.91
CA THR A 52 -7.60 4.01 -9.44
C THR A 52 -6.57 3.73 -10.55
N HIS A 53 -6.81 2.69 -11.36
CA HIS A 53 -5.96 2.38 -12.52
C HIS A 53 -5.97 3.50 -13.56
N THR A 54 -7.14 4.09 -13.85
CA THR A 54 -7.27 5.19 -14.82
C THR A 54 -6.50 6.43 -14.34
N ASP A 55 -6.64 6.80 -13.06
CA ASP A 55 -5.93 7.93 -12.48
C ASP A 55 -4.40 7.70 -12.53
N PHE A 56 -3.97 6.49 -12.16
CA PHE A 56 -2.57 6.12 -12.13
C PHE A 56 -1.95 6.09 -13.54
N ALA A 57 -2.66 5.53 -14.52
CA ALA A 57 -2.25 5.55 -15.93
C ALA A 57 -2.14 6.98 -16.48
N GLY A 58 -3.00 7.89 -16.01
CA GLY A 58 -2.96 9.29 -16.38
C GLY A 58 -1.84 10.10 -15.73
N HIS A 59 -1.24 9.61 -14.64
CA HIS A 59 -0.27 10.34 -13.83
C HIS A 59 1.16 9.78 -13.91
N TRP A 60 1.37 8.52 -13.49
CA TRP A 60 2.71 7.97 -13.25
C TRP A 60 3.64 7.94 -14.47
N PRO A 61 3.17 7.61 -15.69
CA PRO A 61 4.03 7.65 -16.88
C PRO A 61 4.61 9.05 -17.16
N ARG A 62 3.83 10.11 -16.84
CA ARG A 62 4.27 11.50 -17.00
C ARG A 62 5.26 11.88 -15.91
N ALA A 63 4.92 11.61 -14.65
CA ALA A 63 5.79 11.89 -13.51
C ALA A 63 7.16 11.19 -13.64
N ALA A 64 7.21 10.00 -14.24
CA ALA A 64 8.46 9.26 -14.50
C ALA A 64 9.43 9.98 -15.46
N GLN A 65 8.92 10.88 -16.29
CA GLN A 65 9.64 11.57 -17.36
C GLN A 65 9.73 13.09 -17.14
N ASP A 66 9.09 13.61 -16.10
CA ASP A 66 9.00 15.03 -15.84
C ASP A 66 10.33 15.57 -15.26
N PRO A 67 11.04 16.47 -15.96
CA PRO A 67 12.29 17.03 -15.47
C PRO A 67 12.11 17.95 -14.25
N ASP A 68 10.90 18.48 -14.05
CA ASP A 68 10.60 19.39 -12.94
C ASP A 68 10.29 18.62 -11.64
N GLU A 69 10.08 17.31 -11.71
CA GLU A 69 9.95 16.45 -10.53
C GLU A 69 11.30 16.21 -9.83
N THR A 70 11.25 15.77 -8.58
CA THR A 70 12.46 15.31 -7.87
C THR A 70 12.93 13.95 -8.41
N ASP A 71 14.22 13.62 -8.22
CA ASP A 71 14.74 12.31 -8.62
C ASP A 71 14.01 11.16 -7.91
N GLU A 72 13.68 11.36 -6.64
CA GLU A 72 12.95 10.41 -5.80
C GLU A 72 11.54 10.14 -6.34
N VAL A 73 10.80 11.19 -6.73
CA VAL A 73 9.46 11.05 -7.33
C VAL A 73 9.55 10.37 -8.68
N ARG A 74 10.51 10.76 -9.53
CA ARG A 74 10.73 10.10 -10.83
C ARG A 74 11.05 8.63 -10.68
N GLU A 75 11.89 8.25 -9.72
CA GLU A 75 12.25 6.85 -9.46
C GLU A 75 11.03 6.03 -9.02
N TYR A 76 10.26 6.55 -8.06
CA TYR A 76 9.01 5.93 -7.64
C TYR A 76 8.04 5.78 -8.82
N ALA A 77 7.85 6.84 -9.61
CA ALA A 77 6.98 6.84 -10.76
C ALA A 77 7.42 5.82 -11.81
N ARG A 78 8.71 5.72 -12.13
CA ARG A 78 9.28 4.68 -13.02
C ARG A 78 9.03 3.27 -12.49
N ARG A 79 9.18 3.08 -11.17
CA ARG A 79 8.93 1.79 -10.53
C ARG A 79 7.45 1.39 -10.65
N VAL A 80 6.52 2.31 -10.39
CA VAL A 80 5.08 2.09 -10.54
C VAL A 80 4.69 1.87 -12.00
N ASP A 81 5.25 2.66 -12.92
CA ASP A 81 4.99 2.62 -14.36
C ASP A 81 5.40 1.28 -15.00
N THR A 82 6.47 0.67 -14.53
CA THR A 82 6.95 -0.63 -15.04
C THR A 82 6.37 -1.85 -14.33
N MET A 83 5.76 -1.69 -13.15
CA MET A 83 5.19 -2.78 -12.36
C MET A 83 4.06 -3.52 -13.09
N GLU A 84 3.85 -4.81 -12.83
CA GLU A 84 2.62 -5.49 -13.27
C GLU A 84 1.41 -4.83 -12.60
N LYS A 85 0.36 -4.51 -13.37
CA LYS A 85 -0.93 -4.05 -12.83
C LYS A 85 -2.04 -5.04 -13.16
N ILE A 86 -2.81 -5.38 -12.15
CA ILE A 86 -3.91 -6.34 -12.19
C ILE A 86 -5.18 -5.55 -11.95
N VAL A 87 -5.98 -5.34 -12.98
CA VAL A 87 -7.08 -4.39 -12.94
C VAL A 87 -8.41 -5.12 -12.88
N VAL A 88 -9.15 -4.94 -11.79
CA VAL A 88 -10.49 -5.48 -11.63
C VAL A 88 -11.50 -4.54 -12.29
N SER A 89 -12.18 -5.01 -13.34
CA SER A 89 -13.16 -4.24 -14.10
C SER A 89 -14.14 -5.14 -14.87
N ALA A 90 -15.45 -4.94 -14.67
CA ALA A 90 -16.48 -5.69 -15.38
C ALA A 90 -16.63 -5.26 -16.86
N SER A 91 -16.43 -3.97 -17.17
CA SER A 91 -16.80 -3.39 -18.47
C SER A 91 -15.78 -3.58 -19.60
N GLY A 92 -14.60 -4.16 -19.35
CA GLY A 92 -13.52 -4.31 -20.35
C GLY A 92 -12.80 -3.02 -20.75
N ASN A 93 -13.49 -1.88 -20.71
CA ASN A 93 -12.90 -0.56 -20.92
C ASN A 93 -12.00 -0.17 -19.73
N ILE A 94 -10.70 -0.34 -19.90
CA ILE A 94 -9.64 0.09 -18.97
C ILE A 94 -8.65 0.96 -19.74
N ALA A 95 -8.06 1.95 -19.07
CA ALA A 95 -7.09 2.84 -19.71
C ALA A 95 -5.89 2.05 -20.27
N ALA A 96 -5.31 2.50 -21.38
CA ALA A 96 -4.11 1.87 -21.90
C ALA A 96 -2.92 2.23 -20.99
N TRP A 97 -2.30 1.21 -20.40
CA TRP A 97 -1.08 1.36 -19.60
C TRP A 97 -0.27 0.06 -19.67
N GLN A 98 1.05 0.17 -19.82
CA GLN A 98 1.94 -0.98 -19.96
C GLN A 98 1.83 -1.96 -18.78
N ASN A 99 2.15 -3.23 -19.05
CA ASN A 99 2.14 -4.31 -18.06
C ASN A 99 0.81 -4.47 -17.31
N THR A 100 -0.30 -4.13 -17.97
CA THR A 100 -1.65 -4.25 -17.42
C THR A 100 -2.32 -5.55 -17.89
N ARG A 101 -2.88 -6.31 -16.95
CA ARG A 101 -3.85 -7.37 -17.25
C ARG A 101 -5.16 -7.12 -16.50
N ARG A 102 -6.26 -7.57 -17.07
CA ARG A 102 -7.61 -7.39 -16.52
C ARG A 102 -8.09 -8.65 -15.82
N LEU A 103 -8.74 -8.48 -14.68
CA LEU A 103 -9.68 -9.43 -14.09
C LEU A 103 -11.09 -8.86 -14.24
N GLU A 104 -12.06 -9.71 -14.58
CA GLU A 104 -13.45 -9.25 -14.71
C GLU A 104 -14.05 -8.88 -13.35
N ARG A 105 -13.73 -9.66 -12.32
CA ARG A 105 -14.17 -9.50 -10.93
C ARG A 105 -13.11 -10.03 -9.98
N VAL A 106 -13.28 -9.77 -8.68
CA VAL A 106 -12.49 -10.48 -7.66
C VAL A 106 -13.07 -11.89 -7.54
N ASP A 107 -12.34 -12.87 -8.04
CA ASP A 107 -12.65 -14.30 -7.90
C ASP A 107 -11.68 -14.97 -6.94
N ARG A 108 -12.19 -15.84 -6.07
CA ARG A 108 -11.37 -16.49 -5.03
C ARG A 108 -10.25 -17.33 -5.65
N ASP A 109 -10.57 -18.15 -6.63
CA ASP A 109 -9.63 -19.13 -7.16
C ASP A 109 -8.56 -18.42 -7.99
N GLU A 110 -8.97 -17.44 -8.81
CA GLU A 110 -8.02 -16.59 -9.54
C GLU A 110 -7.06 -15.90 -8.58
N VAL A 111 -7.55 -15.27 -7.51
CA VAL A 111 -6.70 -14.57 -6.55
C VAL A 111 -5.78 -15.53 -5.79
N ILE A 112 -6.25 -16.74 -5.45
CA ILE A 112 -5.39 -17.78 -4.86
C ILE A 112 -4.26 -18.18 -5.83
N GLU A 113 -4.55 -18.34 -7.12
CA GLU A 113 -3.52 -18.60 -8.13
C GLU A 113 -2.52 -17.45 -8.25
N LEU A 114 -2.98 -16.20 -8.16
CA LEU A 114 -2.08 -15.04 -8.12
C LEU A 114 -1.13 -15.08 -6.93
N LYS A 115 -1.64 -15.47 -5.76
CA LYS A 115 -0.82 -15.67 -4.55
C LYS A 115 0.16 -16.84 -4.73
N ARG A 116 -0.21 -17.90 -5.44
CA ARG A 116 0.65 -19.07 -5.72
C ARG A 116 1.78 -18.78 -6.70
N GLY A 117 1.61 -17.79 -7.59
CA GLY A 117 2.65 -17.36 -8.53
C GLY A 117 3.98 -16.98 -7.86
N HIS A 118 5.05 -17.00 -8.63
CA HIS A 118 6.37 -16.55 -8.19
C HIS A 118 6.45 -15.02 -8.12
N GLY A 119 7.34 -14.51 -7.27
CA GLY A 119 7.63 -13.07 -7.16
C GLY A 119 7.34 -12.48 -5.79
N LYS A 120 7.37 -11.14 -5.75
CA LYS A 120 7.13 -10.33 -4.55
C LYS A 120 5.63 -10.11 -4.32
N ASP A 121 5.29 -9.47 -3.20
CA ASP A 121 3.91 -9.27 -2.75
C ASP A 121 3.05 -8.46 -3.74
N ILE A 122 1.73 -8.55 -3.55
CA ILE A 122 0.69 -7.87 -4.33
C ILE A 122 0.15 -6.74 -3.48
N VAL A 123 0.35 -5.49 -3.90
CA VAL A 123 -0.16 -4.31 -3.19
C VAL A 123 -1.51 -3.88 -3.74
N VAL A 124 -2.42 -3.57 -2.84
CA VAL A 124 -3.76 -3.05 -3.14
C VAL A 124 -3.88 -1.67 -2.52
N TYR A 125 -3.78 -0.62 -3.36
CA TYR A 125 -4.06 0.76 -2.96
C TYR A 125 -5.56 1.10 -3.03
N GLY A 126 -6.30 0.36 -3.84
CA GLY A 126 -7.70 0.61 -4.14
C GLY A 126 -8.18 -0.22 -5.34
N SER A 127 -9.41 -0.10 -5.81
CA SER A 127 -10.45 0.77 -5.25
C SER A 127 -11.16 0.06 -4.08
N LEU A 128 -11.87 0.82 -3.26
CA LEU A 128 -12.57 0.33 -2.07
C LEU A 128 -13.41 -0.94 -2.32
N ALA A 129 -14.08 -1.05 -3.47
CA ALA A 129 -14.84 -2.24 -3.86
C ALA A 129 -13.97 -3.50 -3.99
N VAL A 130 -12.74 -3.36 -4.49
CA VAL A 130 -11.78 -4.46 -4.64
C VAL A 130 -11.28 -4.91 -3.28
N ILE A 131 -10.92 -3.96 -2.41
CA ILE A 131 -10.48 -4.26 -1.04
C ILE A 131 -11.61 -4.98 -0.29
N ARG A 132 -12.83 -4.45 -0.31
CA ARG A 132 -13.99 -5.07 0.36
C ARG A 132 -14.25 -6.50 -0.14
N ALA A 133 -14.18 -6.75 -1.45
CA ALA A 133 -14.32 -8.09 -1.99
C ALA A 133 -13.21 -9.05 -1.50
N LEU A 134 -11.96 -8.60 -1.41
CA LEU A 134 -10.85 -9.39 -0.86
C LEU A 134 -11.03 -9.69 0.63
N VAL A 135 -11.59 -8.75 1.40
CA VAL A 135 -11.91 -8.92 2.83
C VAL A 135 -13.00 -9.98 3.01
N GLU A 136 -14.12 -9.88 2.29
CA GLU A 136 -15.22 -10.87 2.37
C GLU A 136 -14.73 -12.28 2.00
N LEU A 137 -13.78 -12.38 1.06
CA LEU A 137 -13.18 -13.66 0.67
C LEU A 137 -12.09 -14.16 1.63
N ARG A 138 -11.66 -13.35 2.60
CA ARG A 138 -10.57 -13.60 3.57
C ARG A 138 -9.20 -13.80 2.91
N LEU A 139 -8.95 -13.03 1.85
CA LEU A 139 -7.75 -13.16 1.01
C LEU A 139 -6.67 -12.12 1.31
N VAL A 140 -7.00 -11.05 2.05
CA VAL A 140 -6.03 -10.06 2.56
C VAL A 140 -5.11 -10.71 3.58
N ASP A 141 -3.80 -10.55 3.42
CA ASP A 141 -2.81 -11.05 4.38
C ASP A 141 -2.41 -9.99 5.39
N GLU A 142 -2.26 -8.74 4.94
CA GLU A 142 -1.88 -7.61 5.79
C GLU A 142 -2.65 -6.34 5.39
N PHE A 143 -3.03 -5.57 6.39
CA PHE A 143 -3.50 -4.19 6.25
C PHE A 143 -2.41 -3.26 6.75
N HIS A 144 -1.97 -2.34 5.91
CA HIS A 144 -1.11 -1.24 6.29
C HIS A 144 -1.97 0.03 6.28
N MET A 145 -2.34 0.48 7.47
CA MET A 145 -3.27 1.57 7.70
C MET A 145 -2.46 2.81 8.07
N LEU A 146 -2.45 3.82 7.20
CA LEU A 146 -1.87 5.12 7.52
C LEU A 146 -2.97 6.00 8.10
N VAL A 147 -3.01 6.08 9.43
CA VAL A 147 -4.07 6.79 10.15
C VAL A 147 -3.68 8.25 10.31
N HIS A 148 -4.40 9.12 9.63
CA HIS A 148 -4.22 10.57 9.71
C HIS A 148 -4.95 11.14 10.94
N PRO A 149 -4.36 12.15 11.62
CA PRO A 149 -4.89 12.74 12.84
C PRO A 149 -6.05 13.71 12.57
N VAL A 150 -7.09 13.23 11.88
CA VAL A 150 -8.29 13.98 11.48
C VAL A 150 -9.51 13.09 11.57
N ALA A 151 -10.67 13.66 11.90
CA ALA A 151 -11.97 12.99 11.86
C ALA A 151 -12.89 13.70 10.86
N LEU A 152 -13.31 13.00 9.79
CA LEU A 152 -14.17 13.59 8.75
C LEU A 152 -15.64 13.63 9.14
N ARG A 153 -16.06 12.71 10.01
CA ARG A 153 -17.44 12.49 10.47
C ARG A 153 -18.43 12.01 9.41
N ASP A 154 -18.06 12.08 8.14
CA ASP A 154 -18.80 11.51 7.01
C ASP A 154 -17.83 11.19 5.86
N GLY A 155 -18.13 10.16 5.08
CA GLY A 155 -17.29 9.73 3.98
C GLY A 155 -17.40 8.25 3.64
N LYS A 156 -16.43 7.76 2.89
CA LYS A 156 -16.36 6.37 2.44
C LYS A 156 -15.52 5.57 3.42
N ALA A 157 -16.16 4.70 4.20
CA ALA A 157 -15.48 3.86 5.19
C ALA A 157 -14.78 2.66 4.53
N LEU A 158 -13.64 2.20 5.06
CA LEU A 158 -13.00 0.98 4.57
C LEU A 158 -13.90 -0.25 4.80
N PHE A 159 -14.34 -0.42 6.06
CA PHE A 159 -15.20 -1.49 6.51
C PHE A 159 -16.66 -1.03 6.48
N GLU A 160 -17.54 -1.81 5.86
CA GLU A 160 -18.96 -1.51 5.78
C GLU A 160 -19.67 -1.85 7.10
N ASN A 161 -20.63 -1.01 7.48
CA ASN A 161 -21.56 -1.33 8.56
C ASN A 161 -22.41 -2.56 8.21
N GLY A 162 -22.85 -3.32 9.22
CA GLY A 162 -23.74 -4.46 9.03
C GLY A 162 -23.05 -5.77 8.59
N ARG A 163 -21.72 -5.79 8.53
CA ARG A 163 -20.91 -7.02 8.34
C ARG A 163 -20.45 -7.60 9.68
N PRO A 164 -20.17 -8.91 9.77
CA PRO A 164 -19.55 -9.50 10.95
C PRO A 164 -18.20 -8.82 11.29
N PRO A 165 -17.82 -8.74 12.58
CA PRO A 165 -16.55 -8.14 12.96
C PRO A 165 -15.34 -8.88 12.38
N GLN A 166 -14.42 -8.14 11.74
CA GLN A 166 -13.11 -8.65 11.32
C GLN A 166 -12.12 -8.55 12.48
N ARG A 167 -11.64 -9.70 12.98
CA ARG A 167 -10.59 -9.71 14.00
C ARG A 167 -9.22 -9.50 13.35
N LEU A 168 -8.44 -8.60 13.93
CA LEU A 168 -7.10 -8.22 13.47
C LEU A 168 -6.09 -8.40 14.61
N GLU A 169 -4.89 -8.84 14.23
CA GLU A 169 -3.70 -8.88 15.09
C GLU A 169 -2.79 -7.71 14.71
N LEU A 170 -2.35 -6.92 15.70
CA LEU A 170 -1.36 -5.86 15.48
C LEU A 170 0.00 -6.48 15.18
N VAL A 171 0.58 -6.14 14.04
CA VAL A 171 1.94 -6.53 13.64
C VAL A 171 2.94 -5.45 14.04
N SER A 172 2.64 -4.17 13.77
CA SER A 172 3.46 -3.03 14.18
C SER A 172 2.66 -1.74 14.20
N ALA A 173 3.08 -0.77 14.99
CA ALA A 173 2.58 0.60 14.97
C ALA A 173 3.77 1.58 15.00
N GLU A 174 3.85 2.46 14.01
CA GLU A 174 4.93 3.42 13.85
C GLU A 174 4.36 4.84 13.71
N PRO A 175 4.59 5.73 14.70
CA PRO A 175 4.19 7.12 14.59
C PRO A 175 5.17 7.91 13.71
N PHE A 176 4.63 8.75 12.83
CA PHE A 176 5.37 9.74 12.06
C PHE A 176 5.34 11.11 12.75
N THR A 177 6.29 11.97 12.38
CA THR A 177 6.43 13.33 12.92
C THR A 177 5.26 14.24 12.56
N SER A 178 4.56 13.96 11.45
CA SER A 178 3.30 14.62 11.07
C SER A 178 2.11 14.29 11.98
N GLY A 179 2.23 13.28 12.86
CA GLY A 179 1.13 12.73 13.63
C GLY A 179 0.36 11.62 12.92
N VAL A 180 0.70 11.29 11.67
CA VAL A 180 0.23 10.06 11.01
C VAL A 180 0.78 8.84 11.75
N VAL A 181 -0.02 7.78 11.89
CA VAL A 181 0.46 6.51 12.45
C VAL A 181 0.29 5.40 11.42
N LEU A 182 1.41 4.79 11.01
CA LEU A 182 1.39 3.58 10.20
C LEU A 182 1.15 2.37 11.11
N MET A 183 -0.04 1.78 11.00
CA MET A 183 -0.38 0.54 11.71
C MET A 183 -0.46 -0.62 10.74
N LYS A 184 0.31 -1.68 11.00
CA LYS A 184 0.26 -2.93 10.23
C LYS A 184 -0.53 -3.96 11.02
N TYR A 185 -1.55 -4.52 10.39
CA TYR A 185 -2.43 -5.54 10.96
C TYR A 185 -2.47 -6.77 10.08
N ARG A 186 -2.84 -7.90 10.68
CA ARG A 186 -3.07 -9.17 10.00
C ARG A 186 -4.45 -9.72 10.36
N PRO A 187 -5.25 -10.19 9.41
CA PRO A 187 -6.50 -10.88 9.73
C PRO A 187 -6.23 -12.22 10.43
N VAL A 188 -6.95 -12.46 11.52
CA VAL A 188 -6.82 -13.69 12.33
C VAL A 188 -7.32 -14.92 11.58
N ASP A 189 -8.31 -14.76 10.70
CA ASP A 189 -9.02 -15.82 10.00
C ASP A 189 -8.72 -15.88 8.49
N ARG A 190 -7.61 -15.25 8.06
CA ARG A 190 -7.14 -15.29 6.66
C ARG A 190 -6.92 -16.73 6.19
N VAL A 191 -7.04 -16.96 4.88
CA VAL A 191 -6.56 -18.21 4.26
C VAL A 191 -5.05 -18.33 4.53
N PRO A 192 -4.59 -19.32 5.33
CA PRO A 192 -3.18 -19.43 5.66
C PRO A 192 -2.38 -19.80 4.40
N PRO A 193 -1.11 -19.36 4.30
CA PRO A 193 -0.25 -19.85 3.24
C PRO A 193 -0.15 -21.38 3.32
N PRO A 194 -0.03 -22.08 2.18
CA PRO A 194 0.21 -23.52 2.20
C PRO A 194 1.47 -23.79 3.03
N PRO A 195 1.50 -24.91 3.79
CA PRO A 195 2.66 -25.24 4.60
C PRO A 195 3.90 -25.29 3.72
N GLU A 196 4.99 -24.64 4.17
CA GLU A 196 6.25 -24.71 3.44
C GLU A 196 6.65 -26.18 3.25
N PRO A 197 7.21 -26.54 2.08
CA PRO A 197 7.73 -27.88 1.87
C PRO A 197 8.73 -28.15 2.99
N ARG A 198 8.44 -29.15 3.83
CA ARG A 198 9.30 -29.54 4.95
C ARG A 198 10.67 -29.89 4.39
N HIS A 199 11.60 -28.94 4.45
CA HIS A 199 13.00 -29.23 4.18
C HIS A 199 13.44 -30.12 5.33
N ASN A 200 13.69 -31.38 5.01
CA ASN A 200 14.11 -32.39 5.96
C ASN A 200 15.49 -31.98 6.47
N ARG A 201 15.51 -31.15 7.52
CA ARG A 201 16.73 -30.62 8.13
C ARG A 201 17.38 -31.77 8.88
N ARG A 202 18.17 -32.59 8.17
CA ARG A 202 19.14 -33.47 8.81
C ARG A 202 20.02 -32.58 9.68
N GLN A 203 19.91 -32.77 10.99
CA GLN A 203 20.73 -32.10 11.99
C GLN A 203 22.19 -32.49 11.75
N SER A 204 23.01 -31.54 11.30
CA SER A 204 24.45 -31.57 11.55
C SER A 204 24.74 -30.60 12.68
N SER A 205 24.70 -31.13 13.89
CA SER A 205 25.13 -30.47 15.12
C SER A 205 26.65 -30.30 15.13
N LEU A 206 27.14 -29.06 15.18
CA LEU A 206 28.45 -28.72 15.72
C LEU A 206 28.29 -27.48 16.63
N PRO A 207 28.88 -27.47 17.85
CA PRO A 207 28.57 -26.47 18.87
C PRO A 207 29.51 -25.25 18.85
N GLY A 208 28.90 -24.08 19.10
CA GLY A 208 29.34 -23.10 20.10
C GLY A 208 30.55 -22.19 19.81
N SER A 209 30.29 -20.88 19.70
CA SER A 209 31.05 -19.87 20.45
C SER A 209 30.23 -18.59 20.60
N VAL A 210 29.97 -18.22 21.86
CA VAL A 210 29.30 -16.99 22.28
C VAL A 210 30.38 -15.97 22.62
N ALA A 211 30.33 -14.79 22.01
CA ALA A 211 31.07 -13.63 22.50
C ALA A 211 30.12 -12.43 22.58
N ALA A 212 29.92 -11.97 23.82
CA ALA A 212 29.18 -10.78 24.18
C ALA A 212 29.95 -9.50 23.77
N ARG A 213 29.22 -8.46 23.34
CA ARG A 213 29.63 -7.06 23.54
C ARG A 213 28.41 -6.16 23.77
N GLU A 214 28.48 -5.46 24.88
CA GLU A 214 27.60 -4.37 25.32
C GLU A 214 28.17 -2.98 24.88
N PRO A 215 27.47 -1.85 25.13
CA PRO A 215 27.18 -0.84 24.12
C PRO A 215 28.10 0.39 24.18
N SER A 216 28.16 1.16 23.09
CA SER A 216 28.80 2.48 23.08
C SER A 216 27.92 3.57 22.45
N GLN A 217 28.04 4.74 23.05
CA GLN A 217 27.16 5.90 23.09
C GLN A 217 27.27 6.90 21.91
N ARG A 218 26.31 7.83 21.96
CA ARG A 218 26.33 9.26 21.52
C ARG A 218 25.91 9.58 20.09
N ALA A 219 24.67 10.06 20.01
CA ALA A 219 24.18 10.96 18.98
C ALA A 219 24.86 12.34 19.08
N GLN A 220 25.19 12.92 17.92
CA GLN A 220 25.40 14.35 17.74
C GLN A 220 24.27 14.92 16.86
N PRO A 221 23.85 16.17 17.06
CA PRO A 221 22.73 16.75 16.33
C PRO A 221 23.15 17.14 14.90
N GLY A 222 22.40 16.66 13.91
CA GLY A 222 22.47 17.12 12.52
C GLY A 222 21.87 18.53 12.34
N PRO A 223 22.19 19.21 11.23
CA PRO A 223 21.87 20.62 11.02
C PRO A 223 20.36 20.83 10.87
N LYS A 224 19.89 21.98 11.39
CA LYS A 224 18.51 22.46 11.26
C LYS A 224 18.19 22.73 9.78
N TRP A 225 17.17 22.06 9.26
CA TRP A 225 16.62 22.30 7.93
C TRP A 225 15.31 23.08 8.03
N SER A 226 15.15 24.11 7.20
CA SER A 226 13.96 24.97 7.15
C SER A 226 12.99 24.47 6.07
N PRO A 227 11.68 24.37 6.36
CA PRO A 227 10.69 23.78 5.47
C PRO A 227 10.11 24.84 4.53
N ASN A 228 10.34 24.69 3.22
CA ASN A 228 9.43 25.13 2.16
C ASN A 228 10.16 25.00 0.82
N THR A 229 9.84 23.98 0.04
CA THR A 229 9.89 23.94 -1.45
C THR A 229 9.71 22.53 -2.01
N ALA A 230 10.09 21.47 -1.26
CA ALA A 230 10.04 20.09 -1.76
C ALA A 230 8.67 19.38 -1.61
N THR A 231 7.77 19.92 -0.78
CA THR A 231 6.48 19.28 -0.45
C THR A 231 5.41 19.42 -1.52
N ASP A 232 5.47 20.41 -2.42
CA ASP A 232 4.35 20.70 -3.33
C ASP A 232 4.30 19.77 -4.57
N SER A 233 5.46 19.30 -5.05
CA SER A 233 5.55 18.41 -6.22
C SER A 233 5.10 16.98 -5.87
N ALA A 234 5.62 16.44 -4.78
CA ALA A 234 5.30 15.10 -4.35
C ALA A 234 3.83 14.97 -3.89
N VAL A 235 3.23 16.03 -3.32
CA VAL A 235 1.82 16.05 -2.86
C VAL A 235 0.86 15.96 -4.04
N ARG A 236 1.24 16.50 -5.21
CA ARG A 236 0.47 16.33 -6.45
C ARG A 236 0.53 14.91 -6.98
N SER A 237 1.59 14.15 -6.73
CA SER A 237 1.76 12.81 -7.29
C SER A 237 0.81 11.77 -6.69
N PHE A 238 0.33 12.03 -5.48
CA PHE A 238 -0.52 11.11 -4.71
C PHE A 238 -1.98 11.55 -4.58
N ARG A 239 -2.32 12.77 -5.04
CA ARG A 239 -3.70 13.22 -5.17
C ARG A 239 -4.29 12.72 -6.50
N PRO A 240 -5.39 11.95 -6.51
CA PRO A 240 -6.12 11.71 -7.74
C PRO A 240 -6.58 13.05 -8.34
N ALA A 241 -6.50 13.17 -9.67
CA ALA A 241 -6.88 14.37 -10.39
C ALA A 241 -8.39 14.61 -10.24
N HIS A 242 -8.80 15.46 -9.29
CA HIS A 242 -10.16 15.98 -9.24
C HIS A 242 -10.42 16.78 -10.53
N ARG A 243 -11.29 16.26 -11.40
CA ARG A 243 -11.88 17.07 -12.46
C ARG A 243 -12.82 18.07 -11.82
N SER A 244 -12.36 19.30 -11.67
CA SER A 244 -13.23 20.46 -11.52
C SER A 244 -14.00 20.65 -12.83
N GLY A 245 -15.17 20.01 -12.93
CA GLY A 245 -16.16 20.25 -13.97
C GLY A 245 -17.34 21.00 -13.39
N LEU A 246 -17.47 22.27 -13.78
CA LEU A 246 -18.75 22.97 -13.87
C LEU A 246 -19.65 22.26 -14.88
#